data_AF-A0A3D1VQ88-F1
#
_entry.id   AF-A0A3D1VQ88-F1
#
_cell.length_a   1.000
_cell.length_b   1.000
_cell.length_c   1.000
_cell.angle_alpha   90.00
_cell.angle_beta   90.00
_cell.angle_gamma   90.00
#
_symmetry.space_group_name_H-M   'P 1'
#
loop_
_entity.id
_entity.type
_entity.pdbx_description
1 polymer ?
#
loop_
_entity_poly.entity_id
_entity_poly.type
_entity_poly.pdbx_seq_one_letter_code
_entity_poly.pdbx_strand_id
1 'polypeptide(L)' 'MNTFELILYGTLIVSSLQFGLWLYYRATDNAAWVDVGWAYGLGLIVVFYACFGSGSLTSRLLAGIMGGLWSARLG' A
#
# COMPACT_ATOMS: atom_id res chain seq x y z
N MET A 1 -11.32 11.81 -7.93
CA MET A 1 -11.49 11.72 -6.47
C MET A 1 -10.93 12.98 -5.85
N ASN A 2 -11.60 13.51 -4.84
CA ASN A 2 -11.00 14.59 -4.05
C ASN A 2 -9.90 14.01 -3.13
N THR A 3 -9.09 14.88 -2.53
CA THR A 3 -7.98 14.46 -1.66
C THR A 3 -8.44 13.63 -0.46
N PHE A 4 -9.60 13.95 0.09
CA PHE A 4 -10.16 13.26 1.25
C PHE A 4 -10.56 11.81 0.91
N GLU A 5 -11.28 11.61 -0.20
CA GLU A 5 -11.63 10.29 -0.73
C GLU A 5 -10.39 9.44 -1.01
N LEU A 6 -9.33 10.07 -1.55
CA LEU A 6 -8.09 9.39 -1.85
C LEU A 6 -7.43 8.83 -0.59
N ILE A 7 -7.31 9.66 0.44
CA ILE A 7 -6.76 9.25 1.74
C ILE A 7 -7.66 8.19 2.38
N LEU A 8 -8.98 8.39 2.38
CA LEU A 8 -9.92 7.45 2.97
C LEU A 8 -9.83 6.06 2.35
N TYR A 9 -9.88 5.96 1.01
CA TYR A 9 -9.77 4.66 0.35
C TYR A 9 -8.37 4.06 0.50
N GLY A 10 -7.30 4.86 0.42
CA GLY A 10 -5.95 4.39 0.69
C GLY A 10 -5.83 3.77 2.08
N THR A 11 -6.28 4.48 3.12
CA THR A 11 -6.29 4.00 4.50
C THR A 11 -7.11 2.74 4.65
N LEU A 12 -8.32 2.67 4.06
CA LEU A 12 -9.16 1.47 4.15
C LEU A 12 -8.51 0.26 3.48
N ILE A 13 -7.87 0.43 2.32
CA ILE A 13 -7.17 -0.64 1.60
C ILE A 13 -6.05 -1.22 2.47
N VAL A 14 -5.15 -0.38 2.99
CA VAL A 14 -3.99 -0.85 3.78
C VAL A 14 -4.43 -1.38 5.14
N SER A 15 -5.43 -0.77 5.78
CA SER A 15 -5.95 -1.26 7.06
C SER A 15 -6.61 -2.63 6.91
N SER A 16 -7.34 -2.85 5.82
CA SER A 16 -7.99 -4.15 5.54
C SER A 16 -6.94 -5.24 5.27
N LEU A 17 -5.88 -4.92 4.51
CA LEU A 17 -4.74 -5.81 4.30
C LEU A 17 -4.09 -6.20 5.63
N GLN A 18 -3.78 -5.20 6.47
CA GLN A 18 -3.13 -5.42 7.76
C GLN A 18 -4.02 -6.19 8.73
N PHE A 19 -5.32 -5.91 8.73
CA PHE A 19 -6.28 -6.67 9.53
C PHE A 19 -6.34 -8.13 9.11
N GLY A 20 -6.35 -8.42 7.80
CA GLY A 20 -6.29 -9.78 7.28
C GLY A 20 -5.01 -10.52 7.69
N LEU A 21 -3.86 -9.84 7.62
CA LEU A 21 -2.57 -10.41 8.05
C LEU A 21 -2.49 -10.60 9.55
N TRP A 22 -3.13 -9.73 10.33
CA TRP A 22 -3.25 -9.93 11.78
C TRP A 22 -4.09 -11.16 12.11
N LEU A 23 -5.20 -11.40 11.41
CA LEU A 23 -5.98 -12.64 11.55
C LEU A 23 -5.14 -13.88 11.18
N TYR A 24 -4.34 -13.78 10.13
CA TYR A 24 -3.43 -14.85 9.72
C TYR A 24 -2.32 -15.09 10.76
N TYR A 25 -1.74 -14.03 11.32
CA TYR A 25 -0.82 -14.11 12.46
C TYR A 25 -1.48 -14.84 13.64
N ARG A 26 -2.72 -14.47 14.01
CA ARG A 26 -3.45 -15.14 15.11
C ARG A 26 -3.60 -16.64 14.91
N ALA A 27 -3.65 -17.11 13.67
CA ALA A 27 -3.74 -18.54 13.34
C ALA A 27 -2.38 -19.25 13.25
N THR A 28 -1.30 -18.54 12.92
CA THR A 28 0.02 -19.12 12.65
C THR A 28 1.08 -18.82 13.71
N ASP A 29 0.78 -17.91 14.63
CA ASP A 29 1.70 -17.31 15.61
C ASP A 29 2.99 -16.75 15.00
N ASN A 30 2.92 -16.37 13.72
CA ASN A 30 4.04 -15.81 12.97
C ASN A 30 3.80 -14.35 12.64
N ALA A 31 4.37 -13.44 13.43
CA ALA A 31 4.21 -12.00 13.26
C ALA A 31 4.94 -11.43 12.03
N ALA A 32 5.86 -12.18 11.41
CA ALA A 32 6.63 -11.71 10.25
C ALA A 32 5.74 -11.37 9.05
N TRP A 33 4.57 -12.01 8.94
CA TRP A 33 3.59 -11.73 7.88
C TRP A 33 3.04 -10.31 7.92
N VAL A 34 2.96 -9.69 9.10
CA VAL A 34 2.50 -8.29 9.25
C VAL A 34 3.54 -7.32 8.69
N ASP A 35 4.83 -7.63 8.86
CA ASP A 35 5.95 -6.83 8.32
C ASP A 35 6.01 -6.92 6.78
N VAL A 36 5.80 -8.13 6.23
CA VAL A 36 5.60 -8.36 4.79
C VAL A 36 4.41 -7.53 4.27
N GLY A 37 3.30 -7.53 5.01
CA GLY A 37 2.14 -6.69 4.72
C GLY A 37 2.42 -5.20 4.70
N TRP A 38 3.28 -4.73 5.61
CA TRP A 38 3.67 -3.32 5.67
C TRP A 38 4.47 -2.93 4.42
N ALA A 39 5.45 -3.76 4.06
CA ALA A 39 6.28 -3.57 2.88
C ALA A 39 5.44 -3.51 1.59
N TYR A 40 4.63 -4.53 1.31
CA TYR A 40 3.81 -4.56 0.09
C TYR A 40 2.63 -3.60 0.14
N GLY A 41 2.09 -3.33 1.32
CA GLY A 41 1.03 -2.35 1.54
C GLY A 41 1.47 -0.94 1.13
N LEU A 42 2.74 -0.57 1.36
CA LEU A 42 3.30 0.70 0.90
C LEU A 42 3.33 0.78 -0.64
N GLY A 43 3.76 -0.29 -1.31
CA GLY A 43 3.74 -0.35 -2.78
C GLY A 43 2.33 -0.22 -3.34
N LEU A 44 1.39 -0.96 -2.75
CA LEU A 44 -0.02 -0.93 -3.14
C LEU A 44 -0.61 0.49 -3.04
N ILE A 45 -0.41 1.18 -1.91
CA ILE A 45 -0.99 2.51 -1.70
C ILE A 45 -0.33 3.58 -2.58
N VAL A 46 0.98 3.47 -2.84
CA VAL A 46 1.68 4.41 -3.72
C VAL A 46 1.24 4.24 -5.17
N VAL A 47 1.07 3.00 -5.65
CA VAL A 47 0.51 2.74 -6.99
C VAL A 47 -0.92 3.24 -7.09
N PHE A 48 -1.75 3.01 -6.06
CA PHE A 48 -3.11 3.56 -5.99
C PHE A 48 -3.11 5.10 -6.11
N TYR A 49 -2.28 5.80 -5.35
CA TYR A 49 -2.17 7.26 -5.45
C TYR A 49 -1.62 7.73 -6.80
N ALA A 50 -0.68 6.99 -7.40
CA ALA A 50 -0.20 7.29 -8.75
C ALA A 50 -1.33 7.20 -9.79
N CYS A 51 -2.24 6.22 -9.66
CA CYS A 51 -3.36 6.02 -10.59
C CYS A 51 -4.52 7.01 -10.39
N PHE A 52 -4.89 7.31 -9.15
CA PHE A 52 -6.11 8.07 -8.83
C PHE A 52 -5.88 9.49 -8.29
N GLY A 53 -4.64 9.81 -7.92
CA GLY A 53 -4.27 11.12 -7.39
C GLY A 53 -4.27 12.22 -8.45
N SER A 54 -4.45 13.46 -7.99
CA SER A 54 -4.32 14.67 -8.81
C SER A 54 -2.88 15.20 -8.81
N GLY A 55 -2.55 16.09 -9.75
CA GLY A 55 -1.23 16.73 -9.85
C GLY A 55 -0.49 16.36 -11.13
N SER A 56 0.79 16.74 -11.20
CA SER A 56 1.63 16.46 -12.38
C SER A 56 1.71 14.96 -12.66
N LEU A 57 1.50 14.60 -13.92
CA LEU A 57 1.63 13.21 -14.38
C LEU A 57 3.03 12.67 -14.10
N THR A 58 4.08 13.47 -14.30
CA THR A 58 5.47 13.06 -14.05
C THR A 58 5.70 12.69 -12.59
N SER A 59 5.22 13.50 -11.64
CA SER A 59 5.37 13.21 -10.21
C SER A 59 4.65 11.93 -9.80
N ARG A 60 3.45 11.70 -10.36
CA ARG A 60 2.66 10.49 -10.11
C ARG A 60 3.35 9.24 -10.64
N LEU A 61 3.88 9.29 -11.86
CA LEU A 61 4.61 8.18 -12.46
C LEU A 61 5.89 7.86 -11.70
N LEU A 62 6.68 8.88 -11.34
CA LEU A 62 7.90 8.68 -10.55
C LEU A 62 7.59 8.07 -9.19
N ALA A 63 6.60 8.59 -8.47
CA ALA A 63 6.18 8.02 -7.19
C ALA A 63 5.73 6.56 -7.33
N GLY A 64 4.86 6.27 -8.30
CA GLY A 64 4.37 4.92 -8.59
C GLY A 64 5.48 3.93 -8.91
N ILE A 65 6.42 4.31 -9.79
CA ILE A 65 7.56 3.47 -10.17
C ILE A 65 8.49 3.26 -8.99
N MET A 66 8.86 4.33 -8.27
CA MET A 66 9.81 4.23 -7.15
C MET A 66 9.23 3.38 -6.00
N GLY A 67 7.99 3.65 -5.58
CA GLY A 67 7.34 2.90 -4.51
C GLY A 67 7.02 1.46 -4.91
N GLY A 68 6.56 1.27 -6.16
CA GLY A 68 6.30 -0.05 -6.72
C GLY A 68 7.55 -0.91 -6.81
N LEU A 69 8.63 -0.40 -7.41
CA LEU A 69 9.91 -1.11 -7.51
C LEU A 69 10.53 -1.35 -6.13
N TRP A 70 10.47 -0.38 -5.23
CA TRP A 70 10.96 -0.54 -3.85
C TRP A 70 10.23 -1.66 -3.11
N SER A 71 8.92 -1.84 -3.35
CA SER A 71 8.14 -2.89 -2.71
C SER A 71 8.35 -4.24 -3.40
N ALA A 72 8.42 -4.24 -4.73
CA ALA A 72 8.65 -5.45 -5.53
C ALA A 72 10.00 -6.11 -5.20
N ARG A 73 11.04 -5.32 -4.90
CA ARG A 73 12.38 -5.86 -4.55
C ARG A 73 12.43 -6.66 -3.25
N LEU A 74 11.37 -6.59 -2.42
CA LEU A 74 11.30 -7.27 -1.13
C LEU A 74 10.79 -8.70 -1.26
N GLY A 75 10.51 -9.18 -2.49
CA GLY A 75 10.19 -10.57 -2.81
C GLY A 75 11.17 -11.17 -3.81
#